data_AF-A0A7K2ZID3-F1
#
_entry.id   AF-A0A7K2ZID3-F1
#
_cell.length_a   1.000
_cell.length_b   1.000
_cell.length_c   1.000
_cell.angle_alpha   90.00
_cell.angle_beta   90.00
_cell.angle_gamma   90.00
#
_symmetry.space_group_name_H-M   'P 1'
#
loop_
_entity.id
_entity.type
_entity.pdbx_description
1 polymer ?
#
loop_
_entity_poly.entity_id
_entity_poly.type
_entity_poly.pdbx_seq_one_letter_code
_entity_poly.pdbx_strand_id
1 'polypeptide(L)'
;QDRSGFVVNALLIPYLLSAIRMFESGIASREDIDNGMEMGCAHPMGPLKLADLIGLDTVASVADSMYAEYKEPLYAAPPLLQRMVDAGRLGRKTGSGFYPYA
;
A
#
# COMPACT_ATOMS: atom_id res chain seq x y z
N GLN A 1 -10.99 19.88 -13.43
CA GLN A 1 -10.41 19.21 -12.26
C GLN A 1 -10.44 17.73 -12.53
N ASP A 2 -9.28 17.09 -12.46
CA ASP A 2 -9.10 15.68 -12.79
C ASP A 2 -9.72 14.80 -11.70
N ARG A 3 -11.03 14.52 -11.81
CA ARG A 3 -11.83 13.88 -10.76
C ARG A 3 -11.64 12.36 -10.69
N SER A 4 -11.22 11.72 -11.78
CA SER A 4 -11.12 10.25 -11.85
C SER A 4 -9.96 9.72 -11.01
N GLY A 5 -8.75 10.28 -11.16
CA GLY A 5 -7.58 9.92 -10.35
C GLY A 5 -7.79 10.20 -8.86
N PHE A 6 -8.54 11.25 -8.54
CA PHE A 6 -8.93 11.58 -7.17
C PHE A 6 -9.86 10.53 -6.56
N VAL A 7 -10.92 10.12 -7.28
CA VAL A 7 -11.88 9.11 -6.78
C VAL A 7 -11.20 7.76 -6.55
N VAL A 8 -10.34 7.33 -7.48
CA VAL A 8 -9.62 6.05 -7.33
C VAL A 8 -8.67 6.10 -6.14
N ASN A 9 -7.85 7.15 -6.00
CA ASN A 9 -6.88 7.24 -4.89
C ASN A 9 -7.55 7.41 -3.52
N ALA A 10 -8.71 8.09 -3.46
CA ALA A 10 -9.53 8.21 -2.26
C ALA A 10 -9.95 6.84 -1.69
N LEU A 11 -10.19 5.85 -2.55
CA LEU A 11 -10.55 4.48 -2.13
C LEU A 11 -9.32 3.57 -2.01
N LEU A 12 -8.41 3.66 -2.97
CA LEU A 12 -7.28 2.75 -3.11
C LEU A 12 -6.25 2.95 -2.00
N ILE A 13 -5.84 4.19 -1.72
CA ILE A 13 -4.76 4.45 -0.76
C ILE A 13 -5.11 3.96 0.64
N PRO A 14 -6.29 4.29 1.22
CA PRO A 14 -6.65 3.76 2.54
C PRO A 14 -6.72 2.24 2.60
N TYR A 15 -7.19 1.59 1.53
CA TYR A 15 -7.19 0.15 1.40
C TYR A 15 -5.77 -0.43 1.47
N LEU A 16 -4.84 0.11 0.69
CA LEU A 16 -3.43 -0.30 0.71
C LEU A 16 -2.81 -0.07 2.10
N LEU A 17 -2.97 1.12 2.68
CA LEU A 17 -2.42 1.41 4.00
C LEU A 17 -3.00 0.50 5.08
N SER A 18 -4.27 0.10 4.99
CA SER A 18 -4.89 -0.82 5.93
C SER A 18 -4.29 -2.23 5.85
N ALA A 19 -4.01 -2.72 4.64
CA ALA A 19 -3.29 -3.99 4.45
C ALA A 19 -1.88 -3.93 5.04
N ILE A 20 -1.17 -2.82 4.85
CA ILE A 20 0.17 -2.62 5.42
C ILE A 20 0.12 -2.62 6.96
N ARG A 21 -0.87 -1.96 7.58
CA ARG A 21 -1.05 -1.98 9.04
C ARG A 21 -1.35 -3.38 9.56
N MET A 22 -2.14 -4.17 8.83
CA MET A 22 -2.45 -5.56 9.20
C MET A 22 -1.21 -6.44 9.14
N PHE A 23 -0.33 -6.22 8.16
CA PHE A 23 0.96 -6.90 8.09
C PHE A 23 1.91 -6.44 9.21
N GLU A 24 2.00 -5.13 9.46
CA GLU A 24 2.83 -4.54 10.51
C GLU A 24 2.45 -5.04 11.92
N SER A 25 1.17 -5.25 12.19
CA SER A 25 0.70 -5.78 13.47
C SER A 25 0.94 -7.28 13.66
N GLY A 26 1.36 -7.99 12.61
CA GLY A 26 1.60 -9.44 12.65
C GLY A 26 0.33 -10.28 12.76
N ILE A 27 -0.86 -9.71 12.51
CA ILE A 27 -2.13 -10.44 12.56
C ILE A 27 -2.21 -11.50 11.45
N ALA A 28 -1.63 -11.20 10.28
CA ALA A 28 -1.62 -12.09 9.12
C ALA A 28 -0.30 -11.95 8.36
N SER A 29 0.14 -13.04 7.72
CA SER A 29 1.28 -12.98 6.80
C SER A 29 0.92 -12.15 5.57
N ARG A 30 1.93 -11.64 4.86
CA ARG A 30 1.71 -10.92 3.59
C ARG A 30 0.97 -11.81 2.57
N GLU A 31 1.27 -13.11 2.53
CA GLU A 31 0.63 -14.10 1.67
C GLU A 31 -0.85 -14.27 2.03
N ASP A 32 -1.18 -14.37 3.32
CA ASP A 32 -2.58 -14.50 3.76
C ASP A 32 -3.40 -13.27 3.42
N ILE A 33 -2.83 -12.06 3.60
CA ILE A 33 -3.49 -10.79 3.27
C ILE A 33 -3.78 -10.73 1.77
N ASP A 34 -2.78 -11.01 0.93
CA ASP A 34 -2.94 -10.94 -0.52
C ASP A 34 -3.89 -12.02 -1.04
N ASN A 35 -3.73 -13.26 -0.57
CA ASN A 35 -4.60 -14.37 -0.95
C ASN A 35 -6.04 -14.14 -0.49
N GLY A 36 -6.25 -13.56 0.70
CA GLY A 36 -7.57 -13.22 1.21
C GLY A 36 -8.31 -12.26 0.30
N MET A 37 -7.62 -11.24 -0.22
CA MET A 37 -8.22 -10.28 -1.15
C MET A 37 -8.37 -10.84 -2.57
N GLU A 38 -7.41 -11.63 -3.04
CA GLU A 38 -7.48 -12.26 -4.36
C GLU A 38 -8.60 -13.30 -4.44
N MET A 39 -8.69 -14.21 -3.47
CA MET A 39 -9.67 -15.31 -3.50
C MET A 39 -11.00 -14.92 -2.86
N GLY A 40 -10.98 -14.14 -1.78
CA GLY A 40 -12.19 -13.76 -1.03
C GLY A 40 -12.96 -12.60 -1.65
N CYS A 41 -12.25 -11.63 -2.26
CA CYS A 41 -12.87 -10.47 -2.89
C CYS A 41 -12.74 -10.47 -4.42
N ALA A 42 -12.19 -11.54 -5.00
CA ALA A 42 -11.95 -11.67 -6.44
C ALA A 42 -11.10 -10.51 -7.03
N HIS A 43 -10.21 -9.92 -6.23
CA HIS A 43 -9.28 -8.93 -6.75
C HIS A 43 -8.25 -9.61 -7.67
N PRO A 44 -7.86 -8.99 -8.79
CA PRO A 44 -6.86 -9.57 -9.70
C PRO A 44 -5.44 -9.61 -9.09
N MET A 45 -5.22 -8.86 -8.01
CA MET A 45 -3.95 -8.78 -7.29
C MET A 45 -4.20 -8.35 -5.85
N GLY A 46 -3.49 -8.97 -4.92
CA GLY A 46 -3.52 -8.61 -3.51
C GLY A 46 -2.93 -7.22 -3.24
N PRO A 47 -3.34 -6.55 -2.15
CA PRO A 47 -2.96 -5.18 -1.87
C PRO A 47 -1.45 -4.98 -1.69
N LEU A 48 -0.73 -5.94 -1.11
CA LEU A 48 0.71 -5.79 -0.86
C LEU A 48 1.51 -5.99 -2.16
N LYS A 49 1.17 -7.00 -2.96
CA LYS A 49 1.67 -7.12 -4.35
C LYS A 49 1.35 -5.88 -5.20
N LEU A 50 0.16 -5.31 -5.04
CA LEU A 50 -0.24 -4.11 -5.77
C LEU A 50 0.55 -2.88 -5.32
N ALA A 51 0.78 -2.72 -4.01
CA ALA A 51 1.63 -1.66 -3.49
C ALA A 51 3.07 -1.77 -4.03
N ASP A 52 3.63 -2.98 -4.08
CA ASP A 52 4.95 -3.23 -4.69
C ASP A 52 4.99 -2.95 -6.19
N LEU A 53 3.87 -3.13 -6.90
CA LEU A 53 3.76 -2.79 -8.31
C LEU A 53 3.68 -1.28 -8.54
N ILE A 54 2.93 -0.55 -7.70
CA ILE A 54 2.80 0.92 -7.74
C ILE A 54 4.13 1.60 -7.34
N GLY A 55 4.82 1.00 -6.38
CA GLY A 55 6.01 1.56 -5.75
C GLY A 55 5.69 2.14 -4.38
N LEU A 56 6.41 1.67 -3.35
CA LEU A 56 6.11 2.03 -1.96
C LEU A 56 6.33 3.52 -1.65
N ASP A 57 7.30 4.14 -2.30
CA ASP A 57 7.53 5.59 -2.24
C ASP A 57 6.38 6.39 -2.87
N THR A 58 5.82 5.91 -3.98
CA THR A 58 4.62 6.52 -4.58
C THR A 58 3.43 6.41 -3.63
N VAL A 59 3.19 5.23 -3.04
CA VAL A 59 2.09 5.03 -2.07
C VAL A 59 2.26 5.97 -0.88
N ALA A 60 3.47 6.07 -0.32
CA ALA A 60 3.76 6.98 0.79
C ALA A 60 3.53 8.46 0.41
N SER A 61 4.03 8.90 -0.74
CA SER A 61 3.87 10.28 -1.20
C SER A 61 2.40 10.69 -1.41
N VAL A 62 1.59 9.78 -1.97
CA VAL A 62 0.15 10.05 -2.14
C VAL A 62 -0.56 10.04 -0.79
N ALA A 63 -0.23 9.09 0.10
CA ALA A 63 -0.75 9.05 1.47
C ALA A 63 -0.47 10.35 2.24
N ASP A 64 0.76 10.86 2.18
CA ASP A 64 1.15 12.12 2.82
C ASP A 64 0.38 13.32 2.26
N SER A 65 0.20 13.37 0.94
CA SER A 65 -0.59 14.42 0.28
C SER A 65 -2.05 14.41 0.74
N MET A 66 -2.66 13.22 0.82
CA MET A 66 -4.03 13.04 1.29
C MET A 66 -4.16 13.34 2.80
N TYR A 67 -3.21 12.90 3.62
CA TYR A 67 -3.20 13.23 5.03
C TYR A 67 -3.01 14.74 5.26
N ALA A 68 -2.17 15.39 4.45
CA ALA A 68 -1.98 16.83 4.51
C ALA A 68 -3.28 17.60 4.24
N GLU A 69 -4.10 17.14 3.30
CA GLU A 69 -5.38 17.75 2.92
C GLU A 69 -6.51 17.44 3.92
N TYR A 70 -6.75 16.16 4.24
CA TYR A 70 -7.93 15.73 4.99
C TYR A 70 -7.71 15.60 6.50
N LYS A 71 -6.45 15.42 6.94
CA LYS A 71 -6.09 15.15 8.36
C LYS A 71 -6.76 13.90 8.95
N GLU A 72 -7.25 12.97 8.12
CA GLU A 72 -7.88 11.74 8.60
C GLU A 72 -6.85 10.64 8.89
N PRO A 73 -6.93 9.93 10.03
CA PRO A 73 -5.96 8.90 10.40
C PRO A 73 -5.80 7.77 9.37
N LEU A 74 -6.84 7.46 8.59
CA LEU A 74 -6.80 6.40 7.59
C LEU A 74 -5.82 6.69 6.45
N TYR A 75 -5.52 7.97 6.16
CA TYR A 75 -4.53 8.40 5.18
C TYR A 75 -3.10 8.47 5.73
N ALA A 76 -2.89 8.38 7.05
CA ALA A 76 -1.55 8.48 7.62
C ALA A 76 -0.72 7.22 7.29
N ALA A 77 0.43 7.37 6.63
CA ALA A 77 1.31 6.26 6.28
C ALA A 77 1.75 5.46 7.53
N PRO A 78 1.65 4.11 7.53
CA PRO A 78 2.11 3.28 8.64
C PRO A 78 3.64 3.36 8.80
N PRO A 79 4.20 3.28 10.01
CA PRO A 79 5.65 3.34 10.23
C PRO A 79 6.44 2.32 9.41
N LEU A 80 5.92 1.10 9.23
CA LEU A 80 6.54 0.08 8.38
C LEU A 80 6.74 0.57 6.94
N LEU A 81 5.75 1.25 6.34
CA LEU A 81 5.86 1.77 4.97
C LEU A 81 7.02 2.75 4.86
N GLN A 82 7.13 3.69 5.79
CA GLN A 82 8.23 4.66 5.82
C GLN A 82 9.59 3.96 5.95
N ARG A 83 9.72 3.01 6.87
CA ARG A 83 10.97 2.23 7.04
C ARG A 83 11.36 1.45 5.79
N MET A 84 10.40 0.95 5.02
CA MET A 84 10.68 0.24 3.78
C MET A 84 11.15 1.20 2.68
N VAL A 85 10.54 2.38 2.59
CA VAL A 85 10.96 3.44 1.67
C VAL A 85 12.37 3.93 2.01
N ASP A 86 12.64 4.21 3.29
CA ASP A 86 13.96 4.66 3.76
C ASP A 86 15.05 3.61 3.51
N ALA A 87 14.69 2.32 3.54
CA ALA A 87 15.59 1.21 3.23
C ALA A 87 15.75 0.93 1.72
N GLY A 88 15.12 1.71 0.84
CA GLY A 88 15.17 1.51 -0.61
C GLY A 88 14.41 0.27 -1.11
N ARG A 89 13.53 -0.31 -0.28
CA ARG A 89 12.64 -1.42 -0.67
C ARG A 89 11.38 -0.86 -1.30
N LEU A 90 11.47 -0.45 -2.56
CA LEU A 90 10.40 0.29 -3.26
C LEU A 90 9.50 -0.61 -4.12
N GLY A 91 9.53 -1.93 -3.91
CA GLY A 91 8.74 -2.88 -4.69
C GLY A 91 9.47 -3.38 -5.93
N ARG A 92 8.71 -3.63 -7.00
CA ARG A 92 9.24 -4.27 -8.22
C ARG A 92 10.38 -3.49 -8.85
N LYS A 93 10.32 -2.15 -8.82
CA LYS A 93 11.32 -1.28 -9.45
C LYS A 93 12.71 -1.34 -8.80
N THR A 94 12.81 -1.86 -7.58
CA THR A 94 14.09 -2.05 -6.85
C THR A 94 14.38 -3.52 -6.55
N GLY A 95 13.66 -4.46 -7.18
CA GLY A 95 13.84 -5.89 -6.93
C GLY A 95 13.36 -6.38 -5.55
N SER A 96 12.82 -5.49 -4.70
CA SER A 96 12.31 -5.87 -3.38
C SER A 96 11.36 -4.81 -2.80
N GLY A 97 10.28 -5.31 -2.19
CA GLY A 97 9.32 -4.55 -1.39
C GLY A 97 8.75 -5.44 -0.28
N PHE A 98 7.44 -5.64 -0.25
CA PHE A 98 6.82 -6.72 0.53
C PHE A 98 7.23 -8.10 -0.01
N TYR A 99 7.54 -8.20 -1.30
CA TYR A 99 8.06 -9.39 -1.95
C TYR A 99 9.45 -9.19 -2.57
N PRO A 100 10.27 -10.25 -2.66
CA PRO A 100 11.45 -10.25 -3.50
C PRO A 100 11.05 -10.40 -4.98
N TYR A 101 11.77 -9.72 -5.87
CA TYR A 101 11.58 -9.76 -7.31
C TYR A 101 12.93 -9.97 -8.00
N ALA A 102 12.95 -10.85 -9.01
CA ALA A 102 14.12 -11.16 -9.82
C ALA A 102 14.30 -10.17 -10.98
#